data_AF-A0A2E4SRY1-F1
#
_entry.id   AF-A0A2E4SRY1-F1
#
_cell.length_a   1.000
_cell.length_b   1.000
_cell.length_c   1.000
_cell.angle_alpha   90.00
_cell.angle_beta   90.00
_cell.angle_gamma   90.00
#
_symmetry.space_group_name_H-M   'P 1'
#
loop_
_entity.id
_entity.type
_entity.pdbx_description
1 polymer ?
#
loop_
_entity_poly.entity_id
_entity_poly.type
_entity_poly.pdbx_seq_one_letter_code
_entity_poly.pdbx_strand_id
1 'polypeptide(L)'
;MTDLLDFKPDVYMTKKDFQEIKEIFHTPLTGSYNWDYTAADDKINRLYQLAKKRQWDVEIDLDWSQKWNIDKATLDDYSINHHSYLGYAPYANMADSDKLEIQHKFAAWSLSQFLHGEQGALLVASQLCSCAPTYNAKLYSATQTYDEARHVEAFNKYIQTRQKQMYPITPDLKILLDKILTDERWDLKFIGMQLIIEGLALGAFKAFQMTHPDKLLH
;
A
#
# COMPACT_ATOMS: atom_id res chain seq x y z
N MET A 1 -0.65 -0.97 24.81
CA MET A 1 -0.98 -2.27 24.20
C MET A 1 -1.81 -1.95 22.98
N THR A 2 -1.29 -2.22 21.80
CA THR A 2 -1.99 -1.99 20.53
C THR A 2 -2.72 -3.29 20.19
N ASP A 3 -4.03 -3.24 20.02
CA ASP A 3 -4.85 -4.44 19.82
C ASP A 3 -4.58 -5.03 18.43
N LEU A 4 -4.19 -6.30 18.39
CA LEU A 4 -4.06 -7.09 17.15
C LEU A 4 -5.47 -7.46 16.66
N LEU A 5 -5.71 -7.34 15.36
CA LEU A 5 -6.98 -7.72 14.75
C LEU A 5 -6.84 -9.10 14.08
N ASP A 6 -7.47 -10.11 14.69
CA ASP A 6 -7.60 -11.46 14.12
C ASP A 6 -8.87 -11.52 13.25
N PHE A 7 -8.69 -11.71 11.93
CA PHE A 7 -9.81 -11.78 10.99
C PHE A 7 -10.37 -13.20 10.89
N LYS A 8 -11.68 -13.33 11.06
CA LYS A 8 -12.42 -14.58 10.77
C LYS A 8 -13.05 -14.50 9.38
N PRO A 9 -12.98 -15.55 8.54
CA PRO A 9 -13.25 -15.44 7.10
C PRO A 9 -14.71 -15.22 6.69
N ASP A 10 -15.67 -15.28 7.62
CA ASP A 10 -17.08 -15.24 7.27
C ASP A 10 -17.70 -13.89 7.66
N VAL A 11 -18.20 -13.21 6.62
CA VAL A 11 -19.01 -11.97 6.61
C VAL A 11 -18.22 -10.69 6.34
N TYR A 12 -18.28 -10.24 5.08
CA TYR A 12 -18.17 -8.83 4.73
C TYR A 12 -19.20 -8.04 5.56
N MET A 13 -18.70 -7.16 6.44
CA MET A 13 -19.36 -6.03 7.13
C MET A 13 -20.85 -6.21 7.49
N THR A 14 -21.13 -6.32 8.78
CA THR A 14 -22.49 -6.22 9.34
C THR A 14 -22.85 -4.77 9.69
N LYS A 15 -24.15 -4.46 9.82
CA LYS A 15 -24.64 -3.13 10.23
C LYS A 15 -24.13 -2.62 11.59
N LYS A 16 -23.48 -3.46 12.42
CA LYS A 16 -22.85 -3.07 13.68
C LYS A 16 -21.44 -2.48 13.51
N ASP A 17 -20.86 -2.57 12.31
CA ASP A 17 -19.52 -2.07 11.98
C ASP A 17 -19.49 -0.57 11.66
N PHE A 18 -20.62 0.14 11.89
CA PHE A 18 -20.86 1.55 11.55
C PHE A 18 -20.19 2.55 12.52
N GLN A 19 -18.91 2.33 12.78
CA GLN A 19 -17.93 3.36 13.16
C GLN A 19 -16.87 3.36 12.05
N GLU A 20 -17.32 3.67 10.82
CA GLU A 20 -16.52 3.58 9.58
C GLU A 20 -15.41 4.64 9.53
N ILE A 21 -15.67 5.83 10.09
CA ILE A 21 -14.70 6.92 10.17
C ILE A 21 -13.88 6.75 11.45
N LYS A 22 -12.62 6.31 11.30
CA LYS A 22 -11.68 6.14 12.41
C LYS A 22 -10.95 7.42 12.78
N GLU A 23 -10.55 8.20 11.78
CA GLU A 23 -9.83 9.45 11.94
C GLU A 23 -10.30 10.46 10.90
N ILE A 24 -10.27 11.75 11.28
CA ILE A 24 -10.63 12.86 10.39
C ILE A 24 -9.45 13.82 10.35
N PHE A 25 -9.04 14.20 9.15
CA PHE A 25 -8.10 15.29 8.92
C PHE A 25 -8.77 16.37 8.06
N HIS A 26 -8.27 17.60 8.17
CA HIS A 26 -8.77 18.74 7.40
C HIS A 26 -7.62 19.33 6.61
N THR A 27 -7.84 19.57 5.32
CA THR A 27 -6.83 20.18 4.44
C THR A 27 -7.52 21.16 3.51
N PRO A 28 -7.26 22.48 3.62
CA PRO A 28 -7.70 23.42 2.61
C PRO A 28 -6.90 23.20 1.33
N LEU A 29 -7.59 23.00 0.20
CA LEU A 29 -6.97 22.84 -1.11
C LEU A 29 -7.28 24.04 -2.00
N THR A 30 -6.28 24.52 -2.73
CA THR A 30 -6.49 25.49 -3.81
C THR A 30 -6.64 24.74 -5.13
N GLY A 31 -7.82 24.81 -5.75
CA GLY A 31 -8.09 24.23 -7.06
C GLY A 31 -8.05 25.27 -8.19
N SER A 32 -7.79 24.80 -9.40
CA SER A 32 -7.90 25.59 -10.64
C SER A 32 -8.83 24.93 -11.65
N TYR A 33 -9.50 25.73 -12.48
CA TYR A 33 -10.10 25.25 -13.72
C TYR A 33 -9.14 25.50 -14.86
N ASN A 34 -9.00 24.53 -15.76
CA ASN A 34 -8.35 24.75 -17.04
C ASN A 34 -9.45 24.77 -18.10
N TRP A 35 -9.83 25.97 -18.56
CA TRP A 35 -10.80 26.14 -19.66
C TRP A 35 -10.14 25.98 -21.04
N ASP A 36 -8.80 25.88 -21.05
CA ASP A 36 -8.02 25.56 -22.23
C ASP A 36 -7.77 24.05 -22.28
N TYR A 37 -8.49 23.37 -23.18
CA TYR A 37 -8.38 21.94 -23.44
C TYR A 37 -7.41 21.64 -24.59
N THR A 38 -6.70 22.64 -25.12
CA THR A 38 -5.66 22.40 -26.11
C THR A 38 -4.49 21.71 -25.42
N ALA A 39 -4.39 20.40 -25.63
CA ALA A 39 -3.28 19.62 -25.11
C ALA A 39 -2.02 20.00 -25.91
N ALA A 40 -1.10 20.74 -25.31
CA ALA A 40 0.29 20.62 -25.72
C ALA A 40 0.70 19.14 -25.48
N ASP A 41 1.41 18.51 -26.42
CA ASP A 41 1.98 17.17 -26.22
C ASP A 41 3.01 17.24 -25.08
N ASP A 42 2.51 17.14 -23.86
CA ASP A 42 3.28 17.13 -22.64
C ASP A 42 3.60 15.70 -22.23
N LYS A 43 4.73 15.55 -21.54
CA LYS A 43 5.18 14.26 -21.00
C LYS A 43 4.12 13.62 -20.08
N ILE A 44 3.27 14.45 -19.44
CA ILE A 44 2.24 14.01 -18.49
C ILE A 44 1.10 13.28 -19.21
N ASN A 45 0.64 13.78 -20.36
CA ASN A 45 -0.37 13.11 -21.18
C ASN A 45 0.13 11.74 -21.64
N ARG A 46 1.42 11.61 -21.99
CA ARG A 46 2.00 10.29 -22.33
C ARG A 46 1.92 9.32 -21.14
N LEU A 47 2.22 9.78 -19.93
CA LEU A 47 2.07 8.96 -18.71
C LEU A 47 0.60 8.57 -18.50
N TYR A 48 -0.34 9.51 -18.67
CA TYR A 48 -1.77 9.22 -18.59
C TYR A 48 -2.23 8.17 -19.62
N GLN A 49 -1.81 8.29 -20.89
CA GLN A 49 -2.16 7.29 -21.92
C GLN A 49 -1.55 5.91 -21.61
N LEU A 50 -0.35 5.86 -21.03
CA LEU A 50 0.29 4.62 -20.61
C LEU A 50 -0.43 3.99 -19.42
N ALA A 51 -0.80 4.80 -18.42
CA ALA A 51 -1.50 4.33 -17.22
C ALA A 51 -2.83 3.67 -17.60
N LYS A 52 -3.66 4.33 -18.42
CA LYS A 52 -4.91 3.75 -18.92
C LYS A 52 -4.77 2.39 -19.60
N LYS A 53 -3.66 2.15 -20.31
CA LYS A 53 -3.41 0.89 -21.01
C LYS A 53 -2.96 -0.24 -20.08
N ARG A 54 -2.54 0.08 -18.86
CA ARG A 54 -1.91 -0.84 -17.90
C ARG A 54 -2.76 -1.05 -16.64
N GLN A 55 -4.03 -0.66 -16.68
CA GLN A 55 -4.96 -0.94 -15.59
C GLN A 55 -5.22 -2.45 -15.54
N TRP A 56 -5.08 -3.00 -14.33
CA TRP A 56 -5.38 -4.38 -13.98
C TRP A 56 -6.52 -4.40 -12.96
N ASP A 57 -7.20 -5.52 -12.80
CA ASP A 57 -8.33 -5.71 -11.90
C ASP A 57 -7.98 -6.78 -10.85
N VAL A 58 -8.31 -6.49 -9.59
CA VAL A 58 -7.95 -7.36 -8.46
C VAL A 58 -8.64 -8.71 -8.54
N GLU A 59 -9.88 -8.78 -9.00
CA GLU A 59 -10.66 -10.01 -9.07
C GLU A 59 -10.37 -10.82 -10.34
N ILE A 60 -10.05 -10.14 -11.45
CA ILE A 60 -9.91 -10.77 -12.76
C ILE A 60 -8.46 -11.17 -13.06
N ASP A 61 -7.49 -10.30 -12.79
CA ASP A 61 -6.10 -10.50 -13.25
C ASP A 61 -5.25 -11.27 -12.22
N LEU A 62 -5.68 -11.36 -10.96
CA LEU A 62 -4.99 -12.12 -9.92
C LEU A 62 -5.64 -13.50 -9.71
N ASP A 63 -4.83 -14.57 -9.77
CA ASP A 63 -5.30 -15.94 -9.54
C ASP A 63 -5.46 -16.26 -8.04
N TRP A 64 -6.59 -15.82 -7.48
CA TRP A 64 -6.95 -16.12 -6.08
C TRP A 64 -7.16 -17.61 -5.79
N SER A 65 -7.34 -18.45 -6.82
CA SER A 65 -7.53 -19.90 -6.65
C SER A 65 -6.25 -20.62 -6.24
N GLN A 66 -5.08 -19.99 -6.46
CA GLN A 66 -3.79 -20.53 -6.07
C GLN A 66 -3.76 -20.83 -4.57
N LYS A 67 -3.52 -22.08 -4.19
CA LYS A 67 -3.50 -22.44 -2.76
C LYS A 67 -2.26 -21.88 -2.07
N TRP A 68 -2.47 -21.17 -0.96
CA TRP A 68 -1.43 -20.75 -0.04
C TRP A 68 -1.73 -21.28 1.36
N ASN A 69 -0.72 -21.85 2.02
CA ASN A 69 -0.81 -22.23 3.43
C ASN A 69 0.46 -21.74 4.13
N ILE A 70 0.30 -20.70 4.94
CA ILE A 70 1.38 -20.10 5.73
C ILE A 70 2.06 -21.10 6.67
N ASP A 71 1.31 -22.10 7.18
CA ASP A 71 1.85 -23.12 8.09
C ASP A 71 2.82 -24.09 7.39
N LYS A 72 2.86 -24.09 6.06
CA LYS A 72 3.81 -24.89 5.27
C LYS A 72 5.09 -24.12 4.92
N ALA A 73 5.16 -22.83 5.21
CA ALA A 73 6.36 -22.04 4.97
C ALA A 73 7.48 -22.49 5.92
N THR A 74 8.71 -22.37 5.44
CA THR A 74 9.94 -22.75 6.13
C THR A 74 10.86 -21.54 6.32
N LEU A 75 11.98 -21.68 7.04
CA LEU A 75 12.94 -20.59 7.15
C LEU A 75 13.62 -20.25 5.81
N ASP A 76 13.77 -21.25 4.93
CA ASP A 76 14.38 -21.08 3.60
C ASP A 76 13.52 -20.18 2.70
N ASP A 77 12.21 -20.27 2.86
CA ASP A 77 11.24 -19.40 2.18
C ASP A 77 11.43 -17.91 2.54
N TYR A 78 11.91 -17.62 3.76
CA TYR A 78 12.23 -16.27 4.24
C TYR A 78 13.73 -15.98 4.24
N SER A 79 14.51 -16.71 3.44
CA SER A 79 15.98 -16.72 3.50
C SER A 79 16.60 -15.33 3.58
N ILE A 80 16.26 -14.38 2.72
CA ILE A 80 16.90 -13.05 2.72
C ILE A 80 16.73 -12.35 4.08
N ASN A 81 15.52 -12.34 4.63
CA ASN A 81 15.25 -11.68 5.90
C ASN A 81 15.82 -12.48 7.07
N HIS A 82 15.64 -13.80 7.06
CA HIS A 82 16.22 -14.71 8.04
C HIS A 82 17.74 -14.55 8.17
N HIS A 83 18.47 -14.57 7.05
CA HIS A 83 19.92 -14.40 7.02
C HIS A 83 20.37 -13.04 7.55
N SER A 84 19.57 -11.99 7.36
CA SER A 84 19.87 -10.63 7.84
C SER A 84 19.95 -10.55 9.38
N TYR A 85 19.30 -11.47 10.10
CA TYR A 85 19.31 -11.52 11.56
C TYR A 85 20.32 -12.53 12.15
N LEU A 86 20.98 -13.36 11.34
CA LEU A 86 21.90 -14.38 11.86
C LEU A 86 23.13 -13.79 12.56
N GLY A 87 23.51 -12.54 12.26
CA GLY A 87 24.55 -11.81 12.98
C GLY A 87 24.14 -11.34 14.38
N TYR A 88 22.85 -11.40 14.73
CA TYR A 88 22.32 -10.98 16.02
C TYR A 88 22.15 -12.19 16.94
N ALA A 89 23.06 -12.34 17.91
CA ALA A 89 23.14 -13.53 18.78
C ALA A 89 21.79 -13.93 19.44
N PRO A 90 20.95 -13.00 19.94
CA PRO A 90 19.64 -13.36 20.47
C PRO A 90 18.73 -14.05 19.45
N TYR A 91 18.74 -13.65 18.18
CA TYR A 91 17.98 -14.33 17.13
C TYR A 91 18.62 -15.66 16.73
N ALA A 92 19.95 -15.67 16.54
CA ALA A 92 20.67 -16.88 16.15
C ALA A 92 20.49 -18.04 17.14
N ASN A 93 20.39 -17.72 18.43
CA ASN A 93 20.22 -18.68 19.53
C ASN A 93 18.76 -19.15 19.75
N MET A 94 17.77 -18.60 19.02
CA MET A 94 16.38 -19.05 19.11
C MET A 94 16.18 -20.43 18.47
N ALA A 95 15.13 -21.15 18.86
CA ALA A 95 14.70 -22.33 18.14
C ALA A 95 14.19 -21.94 16.74
N ASP A 96 14.33 -22.83 15.76
CA ASP A 96 13.91 -22.54 14.38
C ASP A 96 12.40 -22.30 14.25
N SER A 97 11.60 -22.90 15.13
CA SER A 97 10.17 -22.60 15.25
C SER A 97 9.91 -21.14 15.61
N ASP A 98 10.67 -20.60 16.57
CA ASP A 98 10.50 -19.23 17.05
C ASP A 98 11.00 -18.24 15.98
N LYS A 99 12.11 -18.59 15.31
CA LYS A 99 12.61 -17.82 14.17
C LYS A 99 11.58 -17.75 13.05
N LEU A 100 10.91 -18.87 12.74
CA LEU A 100 9.88 -18.93 11.71
C LEU A 100 8.65 -18.10 12.09
N GLU A 101 8.22 -18.18 13.35
CA GLU A 101 7.14 -17.35 13.87
C GLU A 101 7.45 -15.85 13.74
N ILE A 102 8.69 -15.45 14.04
CA ILE A 102 9.16 -14.06 13.84
C ILE A 102 9.07 -13.67 12.36
N GLN A 103 9.48 -14.54 11.44
CA GLN A 103 9.40 -14.25 10.00
C GLN A 103 7.95 -14.09 9.54
N HIS A 104 7.02 -14.94 10.02
CA HIS A 104 5.59 -14.80 9.74
C HIS A 104 5.03 -13.46 10.23
N LYS A 105 5.36 -13.08 11.46
CA LYS A 105 4.93 -11.80 12.04
C LYS A 105 5.52 -10.62 11.28
N PHE A 106 6.77 -10.72 10.84
CA PHE A 106 7.42 -9.68 10.06
C PHE A 106 6.75 -9.51 8.67
N ALA A 107 6.41 -10.61 8.00
CA ALA A 107 5.67 -10.57 6.73
C ALA A 107 4.28 -9.94 6.91
N ALA A 108 3.54 -10.37 7.94
CA ALA A 108 2.24 -9.80 8.30
C ALA A 108 2.31 -8.29 8.60
N TRP A 109 3.31 -7.89 9.39
CA TRP A 109 3.57 -6.51 9.72
C TRP A 109 3.88 -5.69 8.47
N SER A 110 4.76 -6.18 7.60
CA SER A 110 5.15 -5.49 6.36
C SER A 110 3.96 -5.27 5.43
N LEU A 111 3.15 -6.32 5.19
CA LEU A 111 1.92 -6.24 4.40
C LEU A 111 0.93 -5.22 4.97
N SER A 112 0.81 -5.19 6.30
CA SER A 112 -0.07 -4.21 6.97
C SER A 112 0.43 -2.79 6.71
N GLN A 113 1.73 -2.53 6.83
CA GLN A 113 2.29 -1.20 6.54
C GLN A 113 2.14 -0.81 5.08
N PHE A 114 2.23 -1.77 4.14
CA PHE A 114 1.92 -1.52 2.74
C PHE A 114 0.49 -1.08 2.56
N LEU A 115 -0.49 -1.84 3.07
CA LEU A 115 -1.89 -1.44 3.00
C LEU A 115 -2.14 -0.03 3.55
N HIS A 116 -1.57 0.30 4.71
CA HIS A 116 -1.69 1.64 5.31
C HIS A 116 -1.05 2.73 4.45
N GLY A 117 0.12 2.43 3.87
CA GLY A 117 0.81 3.30 2.93
C GLY A 117 -0.03 3.58 1.69
N GLU A 118 -0.60 2.53 1.09
CA GLU A 118 -1.48 2.61 -0.09
C GLU A 118 -2.77 3.40 0.21
N GLN A 119 -3.33 3.26 1.41
CA GLN A 119 -4.47 4.07 1.82
C GLN A 119 -4.09 5.55 1.92
N GLY A 120 -2.91 5.87 2.46
CA GLY A 120 -2.38 7.23 2.47
C GLY A 120 -2.13 7.77 1.06
N ALA A 121 -1.55 6.94 0.19
CA ALA A 121 -1.28 7.24 -1.22
C ALA A 121 -2.57 7.58 -1.97
N LEU A 122 -3.62 6.77 -1.79
CA LEU A 122 -4.95 6.99 -2.34
C LEU A 122 -5.53 8.35 -1.94
N LEU A 123 -5.39 8.73 -0.66
CA LEU A 123 -5.87 10.02 -0.17
C LEU A 123 -5.08 11.19 -0.80
N VAL A 124 -3.74 11.07 -0.91
CA VAL A 124 -2.89 12.09 -1.54
C VAL A 124 -3.22 12.24 -3.03
N ALA A 125 -3.32 11.13 -3.77
CA ALA A 125 -3.68 11.11 -5.19
C ALA A 125 -5.08 11.74 -5.44
N SER A 126 -6.04 11.45 -4.56
CA SER A 126 -7.38 12.04 -4.60
C SER A 126 -7.35 13.56 -4.43
N GLN A 127 -6.53 14.07 -3.51
CA GLN A 127 -6.34 15.51 -3.34
C GLN A 127 -5.64 16.15 -4.55
N LEU A 128 -4.61 15.49 -5.10
CA LEU A 128 -3.91 15.95 -6.32
C LEU A 128 -4.86 16.03 -7.52
N CYS A 129 -5.78 15.08 -7.68
CA CYS A 129 -6.82 15.16 -8.71
C CYS A 129 -7.67 16.45 -8.58
N SER A 130 -7.86 16.94 -7.35
CA SER A 130 -8.63 18.15 -7.07
C SER A 130 -7.80 19.43 -7.29
N CYS A 131 -6.54 19.45 -6.83
CA CYS A 131 -5.73 20.66 -6.75
C CYS A 131 -4.59 20.80 -7.78
N ALA A 132 -4.31 19.77 -8.59
CA ALA A 132 -3.26 19.86 -9.62
C ALA A 132 -3.56 21.00 -10.62
N PRO A 133 -2.54 21.76 -11.05
CA PRO A 133 -2.77 23.07 -11.67
C PRO A 133 -3.23 22.99 -13.13
N THR A 134 -2.92 21.91 -13.84
CA THR A 134 -3.16 21.76 -15.29
C THR A 134 -4.13 20.62 -15.60
N TYR A 135 -4.77 20.69 -16.76
CA TYR A 135 -5.70 19.66 -17.24
C TYR A 135 -5.05 18.26 -17.29
N ASN A 136 -3.88 18.13 -17.93
CA ASN A 136 -3.20 16.84 -18.05
C ASN A 136 -2.72 16.30 -16.71
N ALA A 137 -2.30 17.17 -15.78
CA ALA A 137 -1.92 16.74 -14.42
C ALA A 137 -3.12 16.15 -13.68
N LYS A 138 -4.31 16.75 -13.79
CA LYS A 138 -5.53 16.18 -13.19
C LYS A 138 -5.91 14.83 -13.79
N LEU A 139 -5.82 14.68 -15.11
CA LEU A 139 -6.08 13.39 -15.77
C LEU A 139 -5.11 12.30 -15.31
N TYR A 140 -3.82 12.65 -15.19
CA TYR A 140 -2.81 11.72 -14.70
C TYR A 140 -3.02 11.37 -13.22
N SER A 141 -3.29 12.37 -12.35
CA SER A 141 -3.61 12.12 -10.94
C SER A 141 -4.88 11.28 -10.78
N ALA A 142 -5.87 11.42 -11.67
CA ALA A 142 -7.06 10.56 -11.65
C ALA A 142 -6.73 9.08 -11.92
N THR A 143 -5.79 8.81 -12.85
CA THR A 143 -5.31 7.43 -13.06
C THR A 143 -4.58 6.89 -11.84
N GLN A 144 -3.76 7.72 -11.19
CA GLN A 144 -3.06 7.33 -9.97
C GLN A 144 -4.04 7.04 -8.82
N THR A 145 -5.08 7.88 -8.62
CA THR A 145 -6.12 7.62 -7.62
C THR A 145 -6.77 6.25 -7.82
N TYR A 146 -7.01 5.86 -9.08
CA TYR A 146 -7.54 4.53 -9.37
C TYR A 146 -6.52 3.43 -9.11
N ASP A 147 -5.24 3.65 -9.41
CA ASP A 147 -4.17 2.68 -9.15
C ASP A 147 -4.04 2.41 -7.64
N GLU A 148 -3.97 3.46 -6.80
CA GLU A 148 -3.87 3.29 -5.35
C GLU A 148 -5.12 2.67 -4.73
N ALA A 149 -6.31 2.95 -5.29
CA ALA A 149 -7.55 2.30 -4.84
C ALA A 149 -7.47 0.77 -5.02
N ARG A 150 -6.91 0.32 -6.15
CA ARG A 150 -6.73 -1.11 -6.43
C ARG A 150 -5.61 -1.72 -5.60
N HIS A 151 -4.54 -0.98 -5.30
CA HIS A 151 -3.52 -1.45 -4.36
C HIS A 151 -4.12 -1.68 -2.96
N VAL A 152 -4.90 -0.73 -2.45
CA VAL A 152 -5.63 -0.88 -1.18
C VAL A 152 -6.52 -2.12 -1.23
N GLU A 153 -7.31 -2.28 -2.29
CA GLU A 153 -8.17 -3.45 -2.47
C GLU A 153 -7.39 -4.77 -2.46
N ALA A 154 -6.32 -4.87 -3.24
CA ALA A 154 -5.50 -6.06 -3.36
C ALA A 154 -4.82 -6.44 -2.05
N PHE A 155 -4.16 -5.48 -1.38
CA PHE A 155 -3.51 -5.74 -0.10
C PHE A 155 -4.53 -6.08 1.00
N ASN A 156 -5.65 -5.38 1.06
CA ASN A 156 -6.70 -5.68 2.03
C ASN A 156 -7.26 -7.10 1.82
N LYS A 157 -7.59 -7.47 0.57
CA LYS A 157 -8.06 -8.81 0.24
C LYS A 157 -7.01 -9.88 0.56
N TYR A 158 -5.76 -9.64 0.20
CA TYR A 158 -4.65 -10.56 0.52
C TYR A 158 -4.53 -10.75 2.04
N ILE A 159 -4.55 -9.66 2.81
CA ILE A 159 -4.45 -9.74 4.27
C ILE A 159 -5.63 -10.50 4.86
N GLN A 160 -6.86 -10.22 4.45
CA GLN A 160 -8.03 -10.87 5.05
C GLN A 160 -8.15 -12.35 4.66
N THR A 161 -7.80 -12.71 3.43
CA THR A 161 -8.03 -14.08 2.91
C THR A 161 -6.83 -15.01 3.13
N ARG A 162 -5.60 -14.48 3.07
CA ARG A 162 -4.36 -15.28 3.09
C ARG A 162 -3.53 -15.07 4.34
N GLN A 163 -3.19 -13.82 4.67
CA GLN A 163 -2.31 -13.52 5.82
C GLN A 163 -3.02 -13.69 7.17
N LYS A 164 -4.30 -13.29 7.23
CA LYS A 164 -5.23 -13.34 8.37
C LYS A 164 -4.79 -12.60 9.63
N GLN A 165 -3.77 -11.75 9.52
CA GLN A 165 -3.24 -10.93 10.60
C GLN A 165 -2.99 -9.51 10.11
N MET A 166 -3.42 -8.52 10.89
CA MET A 166 -3.21 -7.11 10.60
C MET A 166 -2.57 -6.39 11.78
N TYR A 167 -1.52 -5.63 11.49
CA TYR A 167 -0.85 -4.75 12.44
C TYR A 167 -1.31 -3.30 12.23
N PRO A 168 -1.33 -2.48 13.30
CA PRO A 168 -1.62 -1.07 13.20
C PRO A 168 -0.53 -0.34 12.40
N ILE A 169 -0.89 0.81 11.84
CA ILE A 169 0.07 1.71 11.19
C ILE A 169 1.17 2.11 12.19
N THR A 170 2.42 2.18 11.72
CA THR A 170 3.50 2.73 12.56
C THR A 170 3.34 4.24 12.77
N PRO A 171 3.75 4.77 13.94
CA PRO A 171 3.72 6.22 14.18
C PRO A 171 4.49 7.02 13.13
N ASP A 172 5.64 6.52 12.69
CA ASP A 172 6.49 7.22 11.70
C ASP A 172 5.81 7.30 10.32
N LEU A 173 5.22 6.19 9.86
CA LEU A 173 4.46 6.20 8.60
C LEU A 173 3.25 7.13 8.71
N LYS A 174 2.51 7.09 9.83
CA LYS A 174 1.36 7.97 10.05
C LYS A 174 1.76 9.45 10.01
N ILE A 175 2.83 9.82 10.72
CA ILE A 175 3.35 11.20 10.73
C ILE A 175 3.76 11.64 9.33
N LEU A 176 4.38 10.76 8.55
CA LEU A 176 4.79 11.06 7.18
C LEU A 176 3.59 11.32 6.27
N LEU A 177 2.58 10.43 6.31
CA LEU A 177 1.35 10.58 5.54
C LEU A 177 0.58 11.83 5.95
N ASP A 178 0.41 12.08 7.26
CA ASP A 178 -0.29 13.25 7.78
C ASP A 178 0.36 14.55 7.31
N LYS A 179 1.71 14.63 7.32
CA LYS A 179 2.44 15.82 6.82
C LYS A 179 2.14 16.09 5.34
N ILE A 180 2.13 15.07 4.50
CA ILE A 180 1.82 15.22 3.07
C ILE A 180 0.34 15.60 2.88
N LEU A 181 -0.56 14.92 3.60
CA LEU A 181 -2.01 15.12 3.49
C LEU A 181 -2.45 16.50 3.97
N THR A 182 -1.80 17.06 5.00
CA THR A 182 -2.18 18.35 5.60
C THR A 182 -1.50 19.56 4.94
N ASP A 183 -0.47 19.36 4.11
CA ASP A 183 0.11 20.48 3.34
C ASP A 183 -0.94 21.03 2.36
N GLU A 184 -1.04 22.35 2.19
CA GLU A 184 -2.03 22.95 1.29
C GLU A 184 -1.56 22.99 -0.17
N ARG A 185 -0.24 22.86 -0.40
CA ARG A 185 0.35 23.07 -1.72
C ARG A 185 0.37 21.79 -2.54
N TRP A 186 -0.15 21.88 -3.75
CA TRP A 186 -0.22 20.75 -4.68
C TRP A 186 1.18 20.20 -5.05
N ASP A 187 2.18 21.06 -5.14
CA ASP A 187 3.54 20.70 -5.55
C ASP A 187 4.26 19.89 -4.46
N LEU A 188 4.09 20.25 -3.18
CA LEU A 188 4.59 19.45 -2.07
C LEU A 188 3.86 18.12 -1.92
N LYS A 189 2.54 18.09 -2.15
CA LYS A 189 1.80 16.81 -2.22
C LYS A 189 2.35 15.92 -3.32
N PHE A 190 2.61 16.50 -4.49
CA PHE A 190 3.17 15.77 -5.62
C PHE A 190 4.56 15.22 -5.31
N ILE A 191 5.45 16.02 -4.71
CA ILE A 191 6.77 15.57 -4.25
C ILE A 191 6.63 14.44 -3.21
N GLY A 192 5.73 14.61 -2.24
CA GLY A 192 5.44 13.58 -1.24
C GLY A 192 4.96 12.27 -1.87
N MET A 193 4.04 12.34 -2.82
CA MET A 193 3.54 11.17 -3.54
C MET A 193 4.65 10.48 -4.34
N GLN A 194 5.34 11.21 -5.21
CA GLN A 194 6.26 10.62 -6.19
C GLN A 194 7.63 10.22 -5.59
N LEU A 195 8.21 11.03 -4.72
CA LEU A 195 9.56 10.77 -4.21
C LEU A 195 9.55 9.99 -2.91
N ILE A 196 8.54 10.22 -2.06
CA ILE A 196 8.50 9.63 -0.73
C ILE A 196 7.64 8.37 -0.74
N ILE A 197 6.35 8.47 -1.08
CA ILE A 197 5.46 7.31 -1.04
C ILE A 197 5.86 6.29 -2.11
N GLU A 198 5.79 6.65 -3.39
CA GLU A 198 6.12 5.75 -4.49
C GLU A 198 7.60 5.33 -4.48
N GLY A 199 8.51 6.28 -4.20
CA GLY A 199 9.95 6.03 -4.17
C GLY A 199 10.35 4.99 -3.11
N LEU A 200 9.81 5.08 -1.90
CA LEU A 200 10.06 4.11 -0.83
C LEU A 200 9.32 2.79 -1.11
N ALA A 201 8.09 2.87 -1.61
CA ALA A 201 7.27 1.70 -1.92
C ALA A 201 7.94 0.80 -2.97
N LEU A 202 8.51 1.37 -4.04
CA LEU A 202 9.13 0.59 -5.12
C LEU A 202 10.28 -0.31 -4.62
N GLY A 203 11.11 0.22 -3.72
CA GLY A 203 12.21 -0.56 -3.13
C GLY A 203 11.69 -1.66 -2.21
N ALA A 204 10.74 -1.32 -1.35
CA ALA A 204 10.16 -2.24 -0.38
C ALA A 204 9.38 -3.37 -1.07
N PHE A 205 8.59 -3.06 -2.10
CA PHE A 205 7.84 -4.06 -2.88
C PHE A 205 8.73 -5.01 -3.63
N LYS A 206 9.78 -4.51 -4.29
CA LYS A 206 10.75 -5.40 -4.96
C LYS A 206 11.40 -6.35 -3.97
N ALA A 207 11.82 -5.85 -2.81
CA ALA A 207 12.39 -6.69 -1.76
C ALA A 207 11.36 -7.73 -1.27
N PHE A 208 10.11 -7.34 -1.08
CA PHE A 208 9.06 -8.23 -0.61
C PHE A 208 8.69 -9.30 -1.65
N GLN A 209 8.54 -8.92 -2.91
CA GLN A 209 8.29 -9.81 -4.05
C GLN A 209 9.37 -10.90 -4.15
N MET A 210 10.64 -10.55 -3.94
CA MET A 210 11.75 -11.51 -3.97
C MET A 210 11.80 -12.47 -2.77
N THR A 211 11.08 -12.17 -1.67
CA THR A 211 11.29 -12.82 -0.38
C THR A 211 10.04 -13.42 0.24
N HIS A 212 8.85 -13.14 -0.31
CA HIS A 212 7.62 -13.70 0.21
C HIS A 212 7.34 -15.07 -0.44
N PRO A 213 6.97 -16.12 0.31
CA PRO A 213 6.76 -17.45 -0.26
C PRO A 213 5.47 -17.65 -1.06
N ASP A 214 4.45 -16.85 -0.82
CA ASP A 214 3.23 -16.89 -1.65
C ASP A 214 3.49 -16.27 -3.03
N LYS A 215 3.37 -17.09 -4.09
CA LYS A 215 3.61 -16.63 -5.46
C LYS A 215 2.53 -15.70 -6.01
N LEU A 216 1.39 -15.56 -5.32
CA LEU A 216 0.40 -14.54 -5.71
C LEU A 216 0.98 -13.12 -5.58
N LEU A 217 2.02 -12.94 -4.75
CA LEU A 217 2.72 -11.68 -4.56
C LEU A 217 3.94 -11.50 -5.48
N HIS A 218 4.11 -12.40 -6.47
CA HIS A 218 5.24 -12.41 -7.42
C HIS A 218 4.89 -11.84 -8.78
#